data_AF-A0A9P8BJZ2-F1
#
_entry.id   AF-A0A9P8BJZ2-F1
#
_cell.length_a   1.000
_cell.length_b   1.000
_cell.length_c   1.000
_cell.angle_alpha   90.00
_cell.angle_beta   90.00
_cell.angle_gamma   90.00
#
_symmetry.space_group_name_H-M   'P 1'
#
loop_
_entity.id
_entity.type
_entity.pdbx_description
1 polymer ?
#
loop_
_entity_poly.entity_id
_entity_poly.type
_entity_poly.pdbx_seq_one_letter_code
_entity_poly.pdbx_strand_id
1 'polypeptide(L)'
;MRQDWPGHREYCQPYNAATNSFPSSSSSQGSPQYPYTPSVNSSLGPVSPISVTSASGGGYSPENPSYAPGPPAGGGGGGGGNTSPTQSTRSAVSPVLPSSLNSTTTSFDAVLFPVNEDRPRIVRVPCHAQPQATGPTIWTPLPQEQLNTEEITSMIITHGIGGSALRFPLHLFYGTNSFGDGSPLNRVIQRMTAGKSTYPWAGNLLALKFSGSRRQGYTDATYNDVAPLIASFLEKPASS
;
A
#
# COMPACT_ATOMS: atom_id res chain seq x y z
N MET A 1 29.15 -17.61 0.33
CA MET A 1 30.03 -16.75 -0.49
C MET A 1 30.53 -15.64 0.42
N ARG A 2 31.83 -15.61 0.77
CA ARG A 2 32.41 -14.55 1.62
C ARG A 2 32.70 -13.34 0.73
N GLN A 3 32.09 -12.19 1.03
CA GLN A 3 32.39 -10.94 0.34
C GLN A 3 33.79 -10.47 0.76
N ASP A 4 34.67 -10.32 -0.22
CA ASP A 4 36.06 -9.93 -0.04
C ASP A 4 36.14 -8.40 0.13
N TRP A 5 36.10 -7.96 1.39
CA TRP A 5 36.06 -6.56 1.79
C TRP A 5 37.29 -5.71 1.40
N PRO A 6 38.52 -6.24 1.30
CA PRO A 6 39.70 -5.48 0.90
C PRO A 6 39.60 -4.85 -0.51
N GLY A 7 39.01 -5.55 -1.49
CA GLY A 7 38.89 -5.06 -2.87
C GLY A 7 37.89 -3.92 -3.05
N HIS A 8 36.88 -3.81 -2.19
CA HIS A 8 35.84 -2.77 -2.31
C HIS A 8 36.38 -1.38 -1.94
N ARG A 9 37.41 -1.31 -1.09
CA ARG A 9 37.97 -0.04 -0.61
C ARG A 9 38.63 0.79 -1.72
N GLU A 10 39.06 0.15 -2.81
CA GLU A 10 39.69 0.82 -3.95
C GLU A 10 38.67 1.53 -4.86
N TYR A 11 37.39 1.15 -4.82
CA TYR A 11 36.34 1.72 -5.67
C TYR A 11 35.43 2.73 -4.96
N CYS A 12 35.38 2.70 -3.63
CA CYS A 12 34.60 3.67 -2.86
C CYS A 12 35.38 4.96 -2.64
N GLN A 13 35.13 5.97 -3.48
CA GLN A 13 35.60 7.32 -3.20
C GLN A 13 34.80 7.93 -2.02
N PRO A 14 35.47 8.56 -1.04
CA PRO A 14 34.80 9.18 0.08
C PRO A 14 33.95 10.37 -0.38
N TYR A 15 32.69 10.39 0.02
CA TYR A 15 31.78 11.50 -0.21
C TYR A 15 32.18 12.71 0.64
N ASN A 16 32.36 13.87 0.01
CA ASN A 16 32.67 15.11 0.73
C ASN A 16 31.37 15.83 1.12
N ALA A 17 30.96 15.63 2.37
CA ALA A 17 29.74 16.22 2.92
C ALA A 17 29.78 17.77 3.02
N ALA A 18 30.95 18.39 3.04
CA ALA A 18 31.07 19.85 3.16
C ALA A 18 30.73 20.59 1.84
N THR A 19 30.88 19.92 0.71
CA THR A 19 30.70 20.52 -0.62
C THR A 19 29.51 19.92 -1.38
N ASN A 20 28.87 18.88 -0.83
CA ASN A 20 27.77 18.16 -1.46
C ASN A 20 28.11 17.68 -2.88
N SER A 21 29.37 17.32 -3.10
CA SER A 21 29.91 16.95 -4.41
C SER A 21 30.92 15.81 -4.30
N PHE A 22 30.88 14.92 -5.28
CA PHE A 22 31.91 13.89 -5.46
C PHE A 22 33.17 14.53 -6.06
N PRO A 23 34.38 14.17 -5.60
CA PRO A 23 35.61 14.65 -6.21
C PRO A 23 35.65 14.18 -7.67
N SER A 24 35.62 15.12 -8.60
CA SER A 24 35.73 14.84 -10.03
C SER A 24 37.10 14.22 -10.31
N SER A 25 37.12 12.92 -10.59
CA SER A 25 38.31 12.20 -11.02
C SER A 25 38.78 12.72 -12.38
N SER A 26 39.89 13.45 -12.38
CA SER A 26 40.63 13.81 -13.60
C SER A 26 41.46 12.62 -14.09
N SER A 27 40.81 11.53 -14.50
CA SER A 27 41.48 10.43 -15.21
C SER A 27 41.52 10.72 -16.70
N SER A 28 42.66 11.21 -17.17
CA SER A 28 43.07 11.20 -18.57
C SER A 28 43.44 9.77 -18.99
N GLN A 29 42.48 8.99 -19.45
CA GLN A 29 42.74 7.75 -20.18
C GLN A 29 41.79 7.63 -21.37
N GLY A 30 42.41 7.36 -22.53
CA GLY A 30 41.83 7.51 -23.86
C GLY A 30 40.57 6.69 -24.12
N SER A 31 39.61 7.35 -24.77
CA SER A 31 38.40 6.74 -25.32
C SER A 31 38.74 5.83 -26.51
N PRO A 32 38.22 4.60 -26.56
CA PRO A 32 38.14 3.86 -27.82
C PRO A 32 37.10 4.52 -28.73
N GLN A 33 37.50 4.85 -29.96
CA GLN A 33 36.60 5.35 -31.00
C GLN A 33 35.64 4.24 -31.43
N TYR A 34 34.34 4.50 -31.33
CA TYR A 34 33.31 3.75 -32.02
C TYR A 34 32.89 4.48 -33.31
N PRO A 35 32.68 3.75 -34.42
CA PRO A 35 32.24 4.35 -35.67
C PRO A 35 30.81 4.90 -35.55
N TYR A 36 30.68 6.17 -35.93
CA TYR A 36 29.45 6.92 -36.10
C TYR A 36 28.59 6.26 -37.20
N THR A 37 27.33 5.97 -36.90
CA THR A 37 26.31 5.68 -37.93
C THR A 37 25.46 6.94 -38.13
N PRO A 38 25.17 7.35 -39.37
CA PRO A 38 24.35 8.53 -39.63
C PRO A 38 22.87 8.25 -39.33
N SER A 39 22.25 9.22 -38.66
CA SER A 39 20.84 9.25 -38.31
C SER A 39 19.94 9.39 -39.55
N VAL A 40 18.92 8.54 -39.63
CA VAL A 40 17.87 8.66 -40.64
C VAL A 40 16.85 9.69 -40.16
N ASN A 41 16.84 10.83 -40.84
CA ASN A 41 15.93 11.94 -40.64
C ASN A 41 14.51 11.52 -41.04
N SER A 42 13.61 11.37 -40.06
CA SER A 42 12.18 11.11 -40.32
C SER A 42 11.39 12.37 -39.98
N SER A 43 11.00 13.07 -41.04
CA SER A 43 10.12 14.25 -41.01
C SER A 43 8.74 13.89 -40.47
N LEU A 44 8.36 14.47 -39.34
CA LEU A 44 6.98 14.47 -38.84
C LEU A 44 6.16 15.49 -39.64
N GLY A 45 5.10 15.03 -40.30
CA GLY A 45 4.11 15.88 -40.94
C GLY A 45 3.19 16.58 -39.92
N PRO A 46 2.56 17.72 -40.28
CA PRO A 46 1.68 18.46 -39.39
C PRO A 46 0.34 17.74 -39.22
N VAL A 47 -0.01 17.43 -37.96
CA VAL A 47 -1.34 16.92 -37.59
C VAL A 47 -2.25 18.12 -37.31
N SER A 48 -3.35 18.22 -38.05
CA SER A 48 -4.35 19.28 -37.92
C SER A 48 -5.10 19.23 -36.58
N PRO A 49 -5.56 20.37 -36.04
CA PRO A 49 -6.33 20.41 -34.81
C PRO A 49 -7.76 19.88 -35.01
N ILE A 50 -8.16 18.90 -34.19
CA ILE A 50 -9.54 18.42 -34.10
C ILE A 50 -10.33 19.44 -33.29
N SER A 51 -11.33 20.06 -33.92
CA SER A 51 -12.34 20.87 -33.25
C SER A 51 -13.30 19.94 -32.48
N VAL A 52 -13.32 20.05 -31.16
CA VAL A 52 -14.28 19.31 -30.33
C VAL A 52 -15.50 20.22 -30.11
N THR A 53 -16.63 19.81 -30.68
CA THR A 53 -17.93 20.46 -30.54
C THR A 53 -18.45 20.25 -29.12
N SER A 54 -18.73 21.33 -28.41
CA SER A 54 -19.42 21.35 -27.11
C SER A 54 -20.88 20.94 -27.27
N ALA A 55 -21.24 19.75 -26.80
CA ALA A 55 -22.63 19.34 -26.62
C ALA A 55 -23.08 19.68 -25.18
N SER A 56 -23.89 20.72 -25.09
CA SER A 56 -24.73 21.07 -23.94
C SER A 56 -26.02 20.24 -23.97
N GLY A 57 -26.46 19.70 -22.83
CA GLY A 57 -27.85 19.24 -22.68
C GLY A 57 -28.08 18.11 -21.67
N GLY A 58 -28.96 18.37 -20.70
CA GLY A 58 -29.59 17.39 -19.81
C GLY A 58 -28.95 17.32 -18.42
N GLY A 59 -29.48 17.89 -17.33
CA GLY A 59 -30.87 18.24 -17.05
C GLY A 59 -31.64 17.04 -16.47
N TYR A 60 -31.15 16.45 -15.37
CA TYR A 60 -31.93 15.49 -14.58
C TYR A 60 -31.93 15.89 -13.10
N SER A 61 -33.13 16.19 -12.64
CA SER A 61 -33.51 16.54 -11.28
C SER A 61 -33.54 15.27 -10.40
N PRO A 62 -33.25 15.37 -9.09
CA PRO A 62 -33.26 14.23 -8.18
C PRO A 62 -34.68 13.89 -7.72
N GLU A 63 -35.15 12.67 -8.05
CA GLU A 63 -36.31 12.09 -7.40
C GLU A 63 -35.93 11.50 -6.04
N ASN A 64 -36.78 11.82 -5.07
CA ASN A 64 -36.63 11.69 -3.64
C ASN A 64 -37.48 10.51 -3.18
N PRO A 65 -36.92 9.39 -2.68
CA PRO A 65 -37.74 8.35 -2.08
C PRO A 65 -37.97 8.63 -0.59
N SER A 66 -39.23 8.98 -0.35
CA SER A 66 -39.99 9.10 0.89
C SER A 66 -39.56 8.22 2.06
N TYR A 67 -39.54 8.87 3.23
CA TYR A 67 -39.56 8.30 4.57
C TYR A 67 -40.69 7.27 4.75
N ALA A 68 -40.35 6.10 5.31
CA ALA A 68 -41.31 5.19 5.94
C ALA A 68 -41.12 5.23 7.48
N PRO A 69 -42.18 5.48 8.27
CA PRO A 69 -42.13 5.44 9.73
C PRO A 69 -42.52 4.07 10.32
N GLY A 70 -41.75 3.62 11.33
CA GLY A 70 -42.20 2.85 12.50
C GLY A 70 -42.61 1.38 12.34
N PRO A 71 -42.23 0.52 13.30
CA PRO A 71 -43.27 -0.02 14.20
C PRO A 71 -42.95 0.16 15.70
N PRO A 72 -43.96 -0.06 16.59
CA PRO A 72 -44.05 0.60 17.89
C PRO A 72 -43.36 -0.13 19.05
N ALA A 73 -43.10 0.66 20.09
CA ALA A 73 -42.75 0.23 21.44
C ALA A 73 -43.97 -0.39 22.16
N GLY A 74 -43.78 -1.56 22.75
CA GLY A 74 -44.56 -2.09 23.88
C GLY A 74 -43.57 -2.56 24.95
N GLY A 75 -43.75 -2.40 26.27
CA GLY A 75 -44.94 -2.05 27.05
C GLY A 75 -45.43 -3.26 27.87
N GLY A 76 -45.14 -3.28 29.18
CA GLY A 76 -45.67 -4.24 30.19
C GLY A 76 -44.54 -5.03 30.88
N GLY A 77 -44.26 -4.90 32.19
CA GLY A 77 -45.07 -5.30 33.36
C GLY A 77 -44.76 -6.77 33.69
N GLY A 78 -44.46 -7.28 34.89
CA GLY A 78 -44.62 -6.92 36.29
C GLY A 78 -44.75 -8.25 37.09
N GLY A 79 -44.25 -8.34 38.33
CA GLY A 79 -44.43 -9.47 39.26
C GLY A 79 -43.22 -10.41 39.34
N GLY A 80 -42.64 -10.78 40.49
CA GLY A 80 -43.14 -10.87 41.86
C GLY A 80 -43.30 -12.34 42.26
N GLY A 81 -42.36 -12.92 43.00
CA GLY A 81 -42.49 -14.28 43.54
C GLY A 81 -41.20 -14.88 44.13
N ASN A 82 -41.11 -14.90 45.46
CA ASN A 82 -40.15 -15.66 46.26
C ASN A 82 -40.48 -17.15 46.25
N THR A 83 -39.49 -18.04 46.04
CA THR A 83 -39.41 -19.36 46.70
C THR A 83 -37.96 -19.85 46.72
N SER A 84 -37.43 -20.10 47.92
CA SER A 84 -36.13 -20.75 48.19
C SER A 84 -36.28 -22.30 48.20
N PRO A 85 -35.25 -23.07 48.60
CA PRO A 85 -34.38 -23.84 47.70
C PRO A 85 -34.66 -25.36 47.77
N THR A 86 -34.42 -26.08 46.68
CA THR A 86 -34.35 -27.55 46.72
C THR A 86 -33.08 -28.00 46.01
N GLN A 87 -32.13 -28.48 46.82
CA GLN A 87 -30.94 -29.18 46.37
C GLN A 87 -31.36 -30.42 45.58
N SER A 88 -30.95 -30.47 44.32
CA SER A 88 -30.97 -31.69 43.53
C SER A 88 -29.63 -31.80 42.82
N THR A 89 -28.89 -32.82 43.20
CA THR A 89 -27.62 -33.29 42.67
C THR A 89 -27.73 -33.51 41.16
N ARG A 90 -27.42 -32.47 40.37
CA ARG A 90 -27.15 -32.60 38.94
C ARG A 90 -25.65 -32.53 38.72
N SER A 91 -25.14 -33.63 38.18
CA SER A 91 -23.82 -33.79 37.58
C SER A 91 -23.37 -32.51 36.90
N ALA A 92 -22.17 -32.05 37.26
CA ALA A 92 -21.53 -30.91 36.64
C ALA A 92 -21.43 -31.13 35.12
N VAL A 93 -22.35 -30.53 34.38
CA VAL A 93 -22.15 -30.26 32.95
C VAL A 93 -21.12 -29.16 32.93
N SER A 94 -19.87 -29.52 32.62
CA SER A 94 -18.82 -28.55 32.32
C SER A 94 -19.38 -27.52 31.34
N PRO A 95 -19.25 -26.20 31.61
CA PRO A 95 -19.59 -25.21 30.60
C PRO A 95 -18.67 -25.45 29.40
N VAL A 96 -19.25 -25.94 28.30
CA VAL A 96 -18.58 -25.96 27.00
C VAL A 96 -18.33 -24.50 26.67
N LEU A 97 -17.08 -24.04 26.83
CA LEU A 97 -16.68 -22.74 26.32
C LEU A 97 -17.09 -22.67 24.84
N PRO A 98 -17.74 -21.59 24.37
CA PRO A 98 -17.98 -21.40 22.95
C PRO A 98 -16.61 -21.44 22.27
N SER A 99 -16.41 -22.50 21.50
CA SER A 99 -15.18 -22.78 20.77
C SER A 99 -14.86 -21.57 19.90
N SER A 100 -13.64 -21.05 20.05
CA SER A 100 -12.91 -20.14 19.17
C SER A 100 -13.74 -19.35 18.15
N LEU A 101 -13.80 -18.02 18.29
CA LEU A 101 -14.16 -17.12 17.18
C LEU A 101 -13.39 -17.56 15.93
N ASN A 102 -14.11 -18.15 14.96
CA ASN A 102 -13.53 -18.75 13.76
C ASN A 102 -12.79 -17.66 12.97
N SER A 103 -11.46 -17.67 13.02
CA SER A 103 -10.66 -16.82 12.15
C SER A 103 -10.82 -17.34 10.72
N THR A 104 -11.30 -16.47 9.84
CA THR A 104 -11.44 -16.80 8.41
C THR A 104 -10.30 -16.14 7.66
N THR A 105 -9.65 -16.86 6.76
CA THR A 105 -8.65 -16.28 5.87
C THR A 105 -9.32 -15.90 4.56
N THR A 106 -9.17 -14.65 4.13
CA THR A 106 -9.57 -14.15 2.81
C THR A 106 -8.35 -13.54 2.15
N SER A 107 -8.28 -13.50 0.82
CA SER A 107 -7.18 -12.87 0.11
C SER A 107 -7.65 -11.70 -0.72
N PHE A 108 -6.83 -10.67 -0.82
CA PHE A 108 -7.07 -9.47 -1.61
C PHE A 108 -5.92 -9.23 -2.57
N ASP A 109 -6.23 -8.61 -3.70
CA ASP A 109 -5.21 -8.16 -4.63
C ASP A 109 -4.48 -6.92 -4.08
N ALA A 110 -3.16 -6.91 -4.22
CA ALA A 110 -2.25 -5.89 -3.73
C ALA A 110 -1.26 -5.48 -4.82
N VAL A 111 -0.73 -4.26 -4.74
CA VAL A 111 0.33 -3.78 -5.62
C VAL A 111 1.68 -4.10 -4.98
N LEU A 112 2.47 -4.98 -5.62
CA LEU A 112 3.85 -5.28 -5.25
C LEU A 112 4.80 -4.44 -6.11
N PHE A 113 5.76 -3.78 -5.45
CA PHE A 113 6.95 -3.20 -6.05
C PHE A 113 8.12 -4.14 -5.79
N PRO A 114 8.37 -5.14 -6.65
CA PRO A 114 9.48 -6.07 -6.47
C PRO A 114 10.82 -5.35 -6.69
N VAL A 115 11.81 -5.62 -5.84
CA VAL A 115 13.10 -4.93 -5.86
C VAL A 115 13.92 -5.18 -7.14
N ASN A 116 13.73 -6.35 -7.76
CA ASN A 116 14.52 -6.83 -8.90
C ASN A 116 13.83 -6.66 -10.26
N GLU A 117 12.63 -6.09 -10.32
CA GLU A 117 11.93 -5.86 -11.59
C GLU A 117 11.79 -4.36 -11.91
N ASP A 118 11.29 -4.06 -13.12
CA ASP A 118 11.13 -2.70 -13.63
C ASP A 118 9.69 -2.17 -13.52
N ARG A 119 8.72 -3.01 -13.16
CA ARG A 119 7.29 -2.67 -13.16
C ARG A 119 6.59 -3.22 -11.92
N PRO A 120 5.55 -2.54 -11.41
CA PRO A 120 4.73 -3.07 -10.33
C PRO A 120 3.88 -4.25 -10.81
N ARG A 121 3.55 -5.16 -9.89
CA ARG A 121 2.73 -6.35 -10.14
C ARG A 121 1.52 -6.37 -9.23
N ILE A 122 0.43 -6.96 -9.69
CA ILE A 122 -0.69 -7.33 -8.82
C ILE A 122 -0.42 -8.73 -8.26
N VAL A 123 -0.48 -8.86 -6.94
CA VAL A 123 -0.28 -10.12 -6.22
C VAL A 123 -1.37 -10.32 -5.20
N ARG A 124 -1.66 -11.59 -4.86
CA ARG A 124 -2.70 -11.94 -3.91
C ARG A 124 -2.10 -12.08 -2.52
N VAL A 125 -2.68 -11.37 -1.54
CA VAL A 125 -2.17 -11.31 -0.17
C VAL A 125 -3.23 -11.90 0.77
N PRO A 126 -2.88 -12.91 1.59
CA PRO A 126 -3.79 -13.42 2.60
C PRO A 126 -3.99 -12.41 3.74
N CYS A 127 -5.22 -12.33 4.23
CA CYS A 127 -5.64 -11.51 5.36
C CYS A 127 -6.45 -12.38 6.31
N HIS A 128 -6.10 -12.33 7.59
CA HIS A 128 -6.92 -12.92 8.65
C HIS A 128 -8.05 -11.98 9.04
N ALA A 129 -9.28 -12.47 8.95
CA ALA A 129 -10.46 -11.84 9.50
C ALA A 129 -10.66 -12.39 10.92
N GLN A 130 -10.64 -11.49 11.90
CA GLN A 130 -11.02 -11.80 13.28
C GLN A 130 -12.34 -11.09 13.60
N PRO A 131 -13.48 -11.79 13.52
CA PRO A 131 -14.76 -11.25 13.98
C PRO A 131 -14.66 -10.87 15.46
N GLN A 132 -15.27 -9.74 15.83
CA GLN A 132 -15.35 -9.29 17.22
C GLN A 132 -16.77 -9.55 17.74
N ALA A 133 -16.90 -9.88 19.03
CA ALA A 133 -18.20 -10.11 19.65
C ALA A 133 -19.10 -8.86 19.58
N THR A 134 -18.48 -7.68 19.70
CA THR A 134 -19.13 -6.38 19.55
C THR A 134 -18.17 -5.45 18.79
N GLY A 135 -18.41 -5.22 17.50
CA GLY A 135 -17.61 -4.28 16.71
C GLY A 135 -17.33 -4.76 15.28
N PRO A 136 -16.56 -3.96 14.51
CA PRO A 136 -16.14 -4.36 13.16
C PRO A 136 -15.14 -5.52 13.21
N THR A 137 -15.10 -6.30 12.14
CA THR A 137 -14.07 -7.32 11.92
C THR A 137 -12.69 -6.67 11.87
N ILE A 138 -11.74 -7.21 12.63
CA ILE A 138 -10.34 -6.80 12.55
C ILE A 138 -9.67 -7.58 11.43
N TRP A 139 -9.03 -6.86 10.52
CA TRP A 139 -8.33 -7.44 9.37
C TRP A 139 -6.82 -7.32 9.55
N THR A 140 -6.14 -8.45 9.57
CA THR A 140 -4.68 -8.51 9.71
C THR A 140 -4.07 -9.09 8.43
N PRO A 141 -3.43 -8.26 7.59
CA PRO A 141 -2.70 -8.73 6.42
C PRO A 141 -1.48 -9.57 6.79
N LEU A 142 -1.13 -10.51 5.90
CA LEU A 142 0.06 -11.36 6.01
C LEU A 142 1.01 -11.11 4.83
N PRO A 143 1.77 -9.99 4.83
CA PRO A 143 2.62 -9.59 3.71
C PRO A 143 4.01 -10.28 3.67
N GLN A 144 4.32 -11.15 4.64
CA GLN A 144 5.65 -11.72 4.86
C GLN A 144 6.20 -12.43 3.62
N GLU A 145 5.37 -13.24 2.96
CA GLU A 145 5.78 -14.04 1.80
C GLU A 145 6.16 -13.15 0.61
N GLN A 146 5.45 -12.03 0.40
CA GLN A 146 5.71 -11.11 -0.70
C GLN A 146 6.92 -10.20 -0.42
N LEU A 147 7.14 -9.84 0.85
CA LEU A 147 8.22 -8.94 1.24
C LEU A 147 9.56 -9.65 1.45
N ASN A 148 9.57 -10.98 1.69
CA ASN A 148 10.77 -11.76 2.02
C ASN A 148 11.54 -11.18 3.22
N THR A 149 10.82 -10.64 4.20
CA THR A 149 11.38 -10.09 5.44
C THR A 149 10.48 -10.43 6.63
N GLU A 150 11.09 -10.64 7.79
CA GLU A 150 10.37 -10.91 9.04
C GLU A 150 9.94 -9.61 9.73
N GLU A 151 10.79 -8.57 9.66
CA GLU A 151 10.53 -7.28 10.26
C GLU A 151 9.84 -6.35 9.26
N ILE A 152 8.53 -6.19 9.45
CA ILE A 152 7.66 -5.42 8.55
C ILE A 152 7.17 -4.19 9.29
N THR A 153 7.39 -3.04 8.68
CA THR A 153 6.79 -1.76 9.04
C THR A 153 5.75 -1.37 8.01
N SER A 154 4.82 -0.50 8.39
CA SER A 154 3.77 -0.03 7.49
C SER A 154 3.44 1.45 7.66
N MET A 155 2.97 2.09 6.60
CA MET A 155 2.42 3.45 6.63
C MET A 155 1.13 3.54 5.83
N ILE A 156 0.29 4.55 6.13
CA ILE A 156 -0.99 4.75 5.45
C ILE A 156 -0.93 6.00 4.58
N ILE A 157 -1.12 5.81 3.28
CA ILE A 157 -1.17 6.85 2.27
C ILE A 157 -2.63 7.29 2.13
N THR A 158 -2.87 8.57 2.41
CA THR A 158 -4.22 9.17 2.43
C THR A 158 -4.42 10.22 1.35
N HIS A 159 -3.35 10.63 0.67
CA HIS A 159 -3.38 11.63 -0.38
C HIS A 159 -2.77 11.06 -1.66
N GLY A 160 -3.29 11.49 -2.81
CA GLY A 160 -2.82 11.11 -4.12
C GLY A 160 -2.13 12.26 -4.83
N ILE A 161 -2.19 12.25 -6.15
CA ILE A 161 -1.58 13.28 -6.99
C ILE A 161 -2.17 14.65 -6.64
N GLY A 162 -1.29 15.64 -6.45
CA GLY A 162 -1.66 17.02 -6.13
C GLY A 162 -2.21 17.21 -4.72
N GLY A 163 -1.94 16.28 -3.80
CA GLY A 163 -2.39 16.38 -2.40
C GLY A 163 -3.88 16.13 -2.21
N SER A 164 -4.59 15.64 -3.24
CA SER A 164 -6.02 15.32 -3.14
C SER A 164 -6.24 14.10 -2.23
N ALA A 165 -7.24 14.17 -1.33
CA ALA A 165 -7.55 13.05 -0.44
C ALA A 165 -8.04 11.83 -1.24
N LEU A 166 -7.46 10.67 -0.96
CA LEU A 166 -7.85 9.41 -1.59
C LEU A 166 -9.21 8.96 -1.06
N ARG A 167 -10.11 8.59 -1.98
CA ARG A 167 -11.38 7.94 -1.65
C ARG A 167 -11.16 6.63 -0.86
N PHE A 168 -10.09 5.92 -1.20
CA PHE A 168 -9.66 4.67 -0.60
C PHE A 168 -8.18 4.81 -0.22
N PRO A 169 -7.85 5.01 1.06
CA PRO A 169 -6.47 5.07 1.50
C PRO A 169 -5.71 3.77 1.18
N LEU A 170 -4.41 3.87 0.99
CA LEU A 170 -3.54 2.75 0.68
C LEU A 170 -2.66 2.41 1.88
N HIS A 171 -2.54 1.14 2.22
CA HIS A 171 -1.72 0.64 3.32
C HIS A 171 -0.43 0.06 2.73
N LEU A 172 0.68 0.78 2.87
CA LEU A 172 1.97 0.38 2.35
C LEU A 172 2.76 -0.37 3.43
N PHE A 173 3.28 -1.54 3.08
CA PHE A 173 4.14 -2.38 3.90
C PHE A 173 5.54 -2.45 3.28
N TYR A 174 6.56 -2.42 4.13
CA TYR A 174 7.98 -2.47 3.74
C TYR A 174 8.83 -3.01 4.90
N GLY A 175 10.08 -3.41 4.63
CA GLY A 175 10.96 -3.90 5.69
C GLY A 175 11.43 -2.78 6.62
N THR A 176 11.51 -3.04 7.93
CA THR A 176 11.94 -2.02 8.91
C THR A 176 13.38 -1.55 8.68
N ASN A 177 14.28 -2.47 8.35
CA ASN A 177 15.71 -2.19 8.21
C ASN A 177 16.15 -1.92 6.77
N SER A 178 15.21 -1.80 5.82
CA SER A 178 15.53 -1.73 4.39
C SER A 178 16.47 -0.59 4.02
N PHE A 179 16.56 0.47 4.83
CA PHE A 179 17.45 1.60 4.57
C PHE A 179 18.89 1.41 5.07
N GLY A 180 19.15 0.44 5.96
CA GLY A 180 20.44 0.29 6.65
C GLY A 180 21.06 -1.11 6.55
N ASP A 181 20.31 -2.11 6.11
CA ASP A 181 20.73 -3.51 6.03
C ASP A 181 21.50 -3.88 4.74
N GLY A 182 21.69 -2.91 3.83
CA GLY A 182 22.29 -3.15 2.52
C GLY A 182 21.32 -3.74 1.50
N SER A 183 20.01 -3.74 1.79
CA SER A 183 18.98 -4.11 0.84
C SER A 183 19.11 -3.31 -0.47
N PRO A 184 18.91 -3.95 -1.63
CA PRO A 184 19.01 -3.25 -2.91
C PRO A 184 17.93 -2.18 -3.03
N LEU A 185 18.27 -1.07 -3.68
CA LEU A 185 17.31 -0.02 -4.02
C LEU A 185 16.20 -0.59 -4.91
N ASN A 186 14.96 -0.20 -4.63
CA ASN A 186 13.81 -0.64 -5.37
C ASN A 186 13.79 0.03 -6.76
N ARG A 187 14.14 -0.75 -7.79
CA ARG A 187 14.26 -0.27 -9.16
C ARG A 187 12.94 0.22 -9.74
N VAL A 188 11.82 -0.39 -9.36
CA VAL A 188 10.49 0.05 -9.80
C VAL A 188 10.23 1.48 -9.34
N ILE A 189 10.46 1.76 -8.04
CA ILE A 189 10.26 3.11 -7.50
C ILE A 189 11.24 4.09 -8.13
N GLN A 190 12.52 3.71 -8.24
CA GLN A 190 13.53 4.57 -8.88
C GLN A 190 13.14 4.93 -10.32
N ARG A 191 12.67 3.95 -11.10
CA ARG A 191 12.26 4.16 -12.49
C ARG A 191 11.01 5.02 -12.60
N MET A 192 9.97 4.69 -11.82
CA MET A 192 8.68 5.40 -11.88
C MET A 192 8.76 6.83 -11.33
N THR A 193 9.71 7.11 -10.44
CA THR A 193 9.98 8.46 -9.93
C THR A 193 11.09 9.19 -10.69
N ALA A 194 11.68 8.57 -11.73
CA ALA A 194 12.87 9.08 -12.41
C ALA A 194 14.02 9.45 -11.45
N GLY A 195 14.19 8.67 -10.38
CA GLY A 195 15.19 8.87 -9.33
C GLY A 195 14.89 10.02 -8.37
N LYS A 196 13.68 10.58 -8.39
CA LYS A 196 13.28 11.75 -7.59
C LYS A 196 12.52 11.37 -6.31
N SER A 197 12.52 10.10 -5.91
CA SER A 197 11.90 9.70 -4.65
C SER A 197 12.56 10.40 -3.47
N THR A 198 11.77 10.82 -2.49
CA THR A 198 12.30 11.52 -1.29
C THR A 198 13.19 10.60 -0.45
N TYR A 199 12.88 9.30 -0.45
CA TYR A 199 13.62 8.28 0.27
C TYR A 199 14.28 7.29 -0.69
N PRO A 200 15.44 6.72 -0.31
CA PRO A 200 16.08 5.63 -1.02
C PRO A 200 15.34 4.32 -0.70
N TRP A 201 14.10 4.19 -1.16
CA TRP A 201 13.28 3.00 -0.93
C TRP A 201 14.01 1.75 -1.39
N ALA A 202 14.14 0.77 -0.51
CA ALA A 202 14.90 -0.45 -0.72
C ALA A 202 14.08 -1.68 -0.35
N GLY A 203 14.46 -2.83 -0.90
CA GLY A 203 13.72 -4.08 -0.74
C GLY A 203 12.38 -4.09 -1.49
N ASN A 204 11.56 -5.11 -1.22
CA ASN A 204 10.20 -5.21 -1.75
C ASN A 204 9.27 -4.27 -0.96
N LEU A 205 8.28 -3.70 -1.66
CA LEU A 205 7.20 -2.95 -1.02
C LEU A 205 5.85 -3.47 -1.50
N LEU A 206 4.86 -3.51 -0.62
CA LEU A 206 3.55 -4.05 -0.90
C LEU A 206 2.48 -3.07 -0.46
N ALA A 207 1.52 -2.75 -1.33
CA ALA A 207 0.43 -1.85 -1.01
C ALA A 207 -0.93 -2.57 -1.10
N LEU A 208 -1.68 -2.54 -0.01
CA LEU A 208 -3.07 -2.96 0.05
C LEU A 208 -4.00 -1.74 0.00
N LYS A 209 -5.24 -1.95 -0.45
CA LYS A 209 -6.24 -0.90 -0.55
C LYS A 209 -7.31 -1.06 0.52
N PHE A 210 -7.54 -0.01 1.31
CA PHE A 210 -8.61 -0.03 2.28
C PHE A 210 -9.99 0.04 1.61
N SER A 211 -10.96 -0.63 2.23
CA SER A 211 -12.38 -0.45 1.94
C SER A 211 -12.91 0.80 2.67
N GLY A 212 -13.21 1.84 1.90
CA GLY A 212 -13.68 3.14 2.38
C GLY A 212 -12.67 3.97 3.17
N SER A 213 -13.06 5.19 3.54
CA SER A 213 -12.22 6.12 4.30
C SER A 213 -12.01 5.72 5.76
N ARG A 214 -12.90 4.89 6.31
CA ARG A 214 -12.85 4.39 7.70
C ARG A 214 -11.89 3.22 7.92
N ARG A 215 -11.29 2.67 6.85
CA ARG A 215 -10.25 1.63 6.93
C ARG A 215 -10.71 0.35 7.67
N GLN A 216 -11.97 -0.01 7.52
CA GLN A 216 -12.60 -1.13 8.24
C GLN A 216 -12.34 -2.51 7.60
N GLY A 217 -11.62 -2.54 6.49
CA GLY A 217 -11.26 -3.76 5.78
C GLY A 217 -10.48 -3.44 4.51
N TYR A 218 -10.28 -4.43 3.66
CA TYR A 218 -9.56 -4.30 2.40
C TYR A 218 -10.47 -4.58 1.21
N THR A 219 -10.06 -4.10 0.05
CA THR A 219 -10.65 -4.43 -1.25
C THR A 219 -9.52 -4.63 -2.26
N ASP A 220 -9.82 -5.20 -3.41
CA ASP A 220 -8.82 -5.50 -4.43
C ASP A 220 -8.18 -4.21 -4.97
N ALA A 221 -6.84 -4.16 -4.88
CA ALA A 221 -6.05 -3.12 -5.50
C ALA A 221 -5.91 -3.37 -7.01
N THR A 222 -5.81 -2.29 -7.77
CA THR A 222 -5.71 -2.31 -9.22
C THR A 222 -4.53 -1.46 -9.68
N TYR A 223 -4.18 -1.53 -10.98
CA TYR A 223 -3.15 -0.66 -11.54
C TYR A 223 -3.48 0.84 -11.45
N ASN A 224 -4.75 1.22 -11.27
CA ASN A 224 -5.13 2.62 -11.04
C ASN A 224 -4.61 3.15 -9.70
N ASP A 225 -4.35 2.26 -8.74
CA ASP A 225 -3.84 2.61 -7.42
C ASP A 225 -2.31 2.83 -7.42
N VAL A 226 -1.61 2.53 -8.53
CA VAL A 226 -0.15 2.78 -8.67
C VAL A 226 0.17 4.26 -8.72
N ALA A 227 -0.61 5.06 -9.47
CA ALA A 227 -0.35 6.48 -9.64
C ALA A 227 -0.30 7.27 -8.32
N PRO A 228 -1.26 7.12 -7.38
CA PRO A 228 -1.15 7.76 -6.06
C PRO A 228 -0.01 7.20 -5.19
N LEU A 229 0.37 5.93 -5.33
CA LEU A 229 1.55 5.37 -4.65
C LEU A 229 2.83 6.08 -5.10
N ILE A 230 3.00 6.27 -6.42
CA ILE A 230 4.15 7.00 -6.96
C ILE A 230 4.18 8.45 -6.48
N ALA A 231 3.03 9.13 -6.44
CA ALA A 231 2.95 10.48 -5.89
C ALA A 231 3.46 10.52 -4.44
N SER A 232 3.04 9.56 -3.60
CA SER A 232 3.48 9.50 -2.20
C SER A 232 4.99 9.29 -2.04
N PHE A 233 5.66 8.62 -2.99
CA PHE A 233 7.12 8.45 -2.95
C PHE A 233 7.90 9.71 -3.32
N LEU A 234 7.25 10.66 -3.99
CA LEU A 234 7.81 11.96 -4.35
C LEU A 234 7.58 13.01 -3.25
N GLU A 235 6.62 12.76 -2.36
CA GLU A 235 6.29 13.67 -1.27
C GLU A 235 7.24 13.50 -0.09
N LYS A 236 7.78 14.63 0.38
CA LYS A 236 8.44 14.68 1.67
C LYS A 236 7.37 14.51 2.74
N PRO A 237 7.49 13.55 3.69
CA PRO A 237 6.51 13.43 4.73
C PRO A 237 6.50 14.73 5.52
N ALA A 238 5.30 15.18 5.86
CA ALA A 238 5.13 16.29 6.77
C ALA A 238 5.94 15.96 8.03
N SER A 239 6.93 16.79 8.33
CA SER A 239 7.61 16.77 9.62
C SER A 239 6.56 17.13 10.67
N SER A 240 5.96 16.08 11.24
CA SER A 240 5.01 16.13 12.36
C SER A 240 5.73 16.48 13.64
#